data_AF-A0A8B8MYJ8-F1
#
_entry.id   AF-A0A8B8MYJ8-F1
#
_cell.length_a   1.000
_cell.length_b   1.000
_cell.length_c   1.000
_cell.angle_alpha   90.00
_cell.angle_beta   90.00
_cell.angle_gamma   90.00
#
_symmetry.space_group_name_H-M   'P 1'
#
loop_
_entity.id
_entity.type
_entity.pdbx_description
1 polymer ?
#
loop_
_entity_poly.entity_id
_entity_poly.type
_entity_poly.pdbx_seq_one_letter_code
_entity_poly.pdbx_strand_id
1 'polypeptide(L)'
;MNLAPPPSAMPPNWYPMLPPHPPPSSAFWNGANVQDRVGELQETLAQAKAMRRELQLLRTIKESEACGEDVKDGTRTGPVRVFLKHVEDGGVGLDLQEMRSLEAANSLISKLRAQLVPFKVVTDEASPWEEKSAVFRLSGKLSKSRRNKLWRKRKRRRVAEQQMKEREWFDQADQDADEWRAREIAKDIARRKIEKMKEIAKLKAKEERRRLESELELVLIVEKLQELRSMRVRKLKKQGHFLPEEDNEFLERVRVAVEEEESQARIAADADAARDAIATAEESRKTADTAEPDPKDQNDVTHQKLENKDDITDGEGNISSLTGGHMGFKKEATEGKAHIGSYDALANLPMEFYHYYHGSNTDMGTLIEVRRTWDAYLRRGGRNVHLWHAFISTRGSTSIVIPPSASKFKHHI
;
A
#
# COMPACT_ATOMS: atom_id res chain seq x y z
N MET A 1 -12.30 -92.38 38.49
CA MET A 1 -11.06 -91.70 38.07
C MET A 1 -11.24 -91.23 36.63
N ASN A 2 -10.55 -90.15 36.25
CA ASN A 2 -10.93 -89.34 35.09
C ASN A 2 -10.58 -90.00 33.75
N LEU A 3 -11.54 -90.06 32.83
CA LEU A 3 -11.26 -90.29 31.41
C LEU A 3 -10.87 -88.96 30.77
N ALA A 4 -9.69 -88.92 30.13
CA ALA A 4 -9.19 -87.72 29.47
C ALA A 4 -10.05 -87.38 28.23
N PRO A 5 -10.23 -86.08 27.91
CA PRO A 5 -10.89 -85.68 26.67
C PRO A 5 -10.00 -86.00 25.45
N PRO A 6 -10.59 -86.30 24.28
CA PRO A 6 -9.82 -86.55 23.06
C PRO A 6 -9.09 -85.28 22.60
N PRO A 7 -7.91 -85.40 21.96
CA PRO A 7 -7.17 -84.24 21.47
C PRO A 7 -7.95 -83.54 20.36
N SER A 8 -8.12 -82.22 20.51
CA SER A 8 -8.75 -81.37 19.50
C SER A 8 -7.93 -81.37 18.21
N ALA A 9 -8.49 -81.92 17.13
CA ALA A 9 -7.93 -81.77 15.80
C ALA A 9 -7.88 -80.28 15.44
N MET A 10 -6.69 -79.75 15.14
CA MET A 10 -6.56 -78.39 14.63
C MET A 10 -7.27 -78.30 13.26
N PRO A 11 -8.06 -77.24 13.00
CA PRO A 11 -8.65 -77.06 11.68
C PRO A 11 -7.53 -76.87 10.64
N PRO A 12 -7.71 -77.33 9.38
CA PRO A 12 -6.72 -77.10 8.34
C PRO A 12 -6.51 -75.59 8.17
N ASN A 13 -5.24 -75.18 8.11
CA ASN A 13 -4.88 -73.77 8.08
C ASN A 13 -5.06 -73.18 6.67
N TRP A 14 -6.30 -72.87 6.28
CA TRP A 14 -6.65 -72.23 5.01
C TRP A 14 -6.27 -70.73 5.00
N TYR A 15 -5.01 -70.40 5.26
CA TYR A 15 -4.48 -69.13 4.76
C TYR A 15 -4.40 -69.23 3.23
N PRO A 16 -5.00 -68.29 2.47
CA PRO A 16 -4.70 -68.17 1.06
C PRO A 16 -3.20 -67.91 0.92
N MET A 17 -2.47 -68.86 0.32
CA MET A 17 -1.06 -68.63 0.01
C MET A 17 -0.99 -67.49 -1.00
N LEU A 18 -0.58 -66.31 -0.52
CA LEU A 18 -0.21 -65.21 -1.40
C LEU A 18 0.87 -65.71 -2.37
N PRO A 19 0.75 -65.47 -3.69
CA PRO A 19 1.75 -65.89 -4.65
C PRO A 19 3.16 -65.43 -4.24
N PRO A 20 4.20 -66.28 -4.33
CA PRO A 20 5.53 -65.97 -3.80
C PRO A 20 6.22 -64.73 -4.39
N HIS A 21 5.67 -64.17 -5.47
CA HIS A 21 6.18 -62.98 -6.13
C HIS A 21 5.03 -61.99 -6.40
N PRO A 22 5.04 -60.77 -5.83
CA PRO A 22 4.20 -59.71 -6.35
C PRO A 22 4.60 -59.46 -7.82
N PRO A 23 3.64 -59.28 -8.74
CA PRO A 23 3.99 -59.10 -10.14
C PRO A 23 4.84 -57.82 -10.32
N PRO A 24 5.87 -57.84 -11.19
CA PRO A 24 6.78 -56.70 -11.39
C PRO A 24 6.08 -55.43 -11.95
N SER A 25 4.79 -55.51 -12.25
CA SER A 25 3.91 -54.41 -12.67
C SER A 25 3.56 -53.40 -11.57
N SER A 26 3.71 -53.72 -10.28
CA SER A 26 3.45 -52.74 -9.20
C SER A 26 4.36 -51.50 -9.31
N ALA A 27 5.59 -51.70 -9.79
CA ALA A 27 6.56 -50.62 -10.01
C ALA A 27 6.21 -49.74 -11.23
N PHE A 28 5.44 -50.24 -12.20
CA PHE A 28 5.00 -49.45 -13.35
C PHE A 28 4.14 -48.26 -12.91
N TRP A 29 3.20 -48.47 -11.99
CA TRP A 29 2.27 -47.46 -11.46
C TRP A 29 2.90 -46.44 -10.50
N ASN A 30 4.23 -46.33 -10.47
CA ASN A 30 4.92 -45.22 -9.82
C ASN A 30 4.79 -43.93 -10.65
N GLY A 31 4.70 -42.77 -9.99
CA GLY A 31 4.40 -41.50 -10.65
C GLY A 31 5.43 -41.07 -11.71
N ALA A 32 6.72 -41.31 -11.44
CA ALA A 32 7.80 -41.05 -12.41
C ALA A 32 7.69 -42.01 -13.61
N ASN A 33 7.68 -43.32 -13.35
CA ASN A 33 7.60 -44.36 -14.39
C ASN A 33 6.38 -44.18 -15.32
N VAL A 34 5.20 -43.86 -14.79
CA VAL A 34 4.02 -43.56 -15.62
C VAL A 34 4.22 -42.27 -16.42
N GLN A 35 4.81 -41.23 -15.84
CA GLN A 35 5.07 -39.97 -16.53
C GLN A 35 6.04 -40.18 -17.71
N ASP A 36 7.15 -40.90 -17.50
CA ASP A 36 8.15 -41.18 -18.52
C ASP A 36 7.56 -42.02 -19.66
N ARG A 37 6.80 -43.08 -19.33
CA ARG A 37 6.12 -43.94 -20.32
C ARG A 37 5.02 -43.22 -21.10
N VAL A 38 4.31 -42.28 -20.48
CA VAL A 38 3.37 -41.40 -21.19
C VAL A 38 4.11 -40.39 -22.07
N GLY A 39 5.30 -39.93 -21.68
CA GLY A 39 6.19 -39.11 -22.51
C GLY A 39 6.64 -39.84 -23.77
N GLU A 40 7.23 -41.03 -23.62
CA GLU A 40 7.63 -41.88 -24.74
C GLU A 40 6.47 -42.20 -25.70
N LEU A 41 5.25 -42.37 -25.15
CA LEU A 41 4.04 -42.61 -25.93
C LEU A 41 3.57 -41.34 -26.70
N GLN A 42 3.77 -40.15 -26.14
CA GLN A 42 3.47 -38.89 -26.82
C GLN A 42 4.45 -38.63 -27.98
N GLU A 43 5.73 -38.94 -27.80
CA GLU A 43 6.76 -38.83 -28.83
C GLU A 43 6.51 -39.78 -30.01
N THR A 44 6.25 -41.08 -29.73
CA THR A 44 5.94 -42.05 -30.79
C THR A 44 4.63 -41.73 -31.51
N LEU A 45 3.64 -41.18 -30.80
CA LEU A 45 2.39 -40.70 -31.40
C LEU A 45 2.60 -39.44 -32.25
N ALA A 46 3.54 -38.56 -31.90
CA ALA A 46 3.96 -37.44 -32.74
C ALA A 46 4.68 -37.92 -34.02
N GLN A 47 5.59 -38.88 -33.90
CA GLN A 47 6.26 -39.53 -35.03
C GLN A 47 5.25 -40.23 -35.97
N ALA A 48 4.31 -40.99 -35.42
CA ALA A 48 3.25 -41.63 -36.20
C ALA A 48 2.31 -40.61 -36.89
N LYS A 49 2.03 -39.45 -36.26
CA LYS A 49 1.30 -38.35 -36.91
C LYS A 49 2.08 -37.70 -38.06
N ALA A 50 3.40 -37.60 -37.95
CA ALA A 50 4.27 -37.11 -39.03
C ALA A 50 4.31 -38.12 -40.19
N MET A 51 4.59 -39.39 -39.91
CA MET A 51 4.59 -40.48 -40.89
C MET A 51 3.24 -40.62 -41.61
N ARG A 52 2.12 -40.41 -40.92
CA ARG A 52 0.80 -40.37 -41.56
C ARG A 52 0.66 -39.23 -42.58
N ARG A 53 1.27 -38.07 -42.36
CA ARG A 53 1.27 -36.96 -43.33
C ARG A 53 2.14 -37.28 -44.54
N GLU A 54 3.31 -37.87 -44.33
CA GLU A 54 4.19 -38.35 -45.41
C GLU A 54 3.47 -39.37 -46.32
N LEU A 55 2.84 -40.40 -45.73
CA LEU A 55 2.02 -41.36 -46.49
C LEU A 55 0.80 -40.72 -47.19
N GLN A 56 0.23 -39.65 -46.63
CA GLN A 56 -0.81 -38.87 -47.31
C GLN A 56 -0.26 -38.09 -48.52
N LEU A 57 0.94 -37.50 -48.41
CA LEU A 57 1.60 -36.78 -49.51
C LEU A 57 1.98 -37.74 -50.64
N LEU A 58 2.62 -38.89 -50.31
CA LEU A 58 2.94 -39.96 -51.27
C LEU A 58 1.70 -40.44 -52.03
N ARG A 59 0.58 -40.65 -51.32
CA ARG A 59 -0.71 -40.98 -51.95
C ARG A 59 -1.15 -39.90 -52.94
N THR A 60 -1.17 -38.62 -52.55
CA THR A 60 -1.59 -37.53 -53.45
C THR A 60 -0.67 -37.38 -54.67
N ILE A 61 0.62 -37.69 -54.54
CA ILE A 61 1.57 -37.70 -55.67
C ILE A 61 1.19 -38.81 -56.64
N LYS A 62 1.03 -40.05 -56.16
CA LYS A 62 0.63 -41.19 -57.01
C LYS A 62 -0.76 -41.05 -57.62
N GLU A 63 -1.71 -40.46 -56.90
CA GLU A 63 -3.04 -40.13 -57.44
C GLU A 63 -2.94 -39.10 -58.57
N SER A 64 -2.06 -38.08 -58.46
CA SER A 64 -1.81 -37.11 -59.55
C SER A 64 -1.14 -37.76 -60.78
N GLU A 65 -0.19 -38.67 -60.56
CA GLU A 65 0.53 -39.37 -61.63
C GLU A 65 -0.36 -40.37 -62.37
N ALA A 66 -1.24 -41.08 -61.65
CA ALA A 66 -2.19 -42.02 -62.23
C ALA A 66 -3.31 -41.34 -63.06
N CYS A 67 -3.62 -40.07 -62.77
CA CYS A 67 -4.68 -39.32 -63.47
C CYS A 67 -4.24 -38.72 -64.81
N GLY A 68 -2.95 -38.83 -65.17
CA GLY A 68 -2.42 -38.27 -66.42
C GLY A 68 -2.42 -36.74 -66.48
N GLU A 69 -2.55 -36.08 -65.33
CA GLU A 69 -2.48 -34.62 -65.22
C GLU A 69 -1.03 -34.15 -65.38
N ASP A 70 -0.59 -34.00 -66.63
CA ASP A 70 0.68 -33.38 -67.02
C ASP A 70 0.63 -31.85 -66.82
N VAL A 71 0.33 -31.47 -65.59
CA VAL A 71 0.08 -30.10 -65.16
C VAL A 71 1.41 -29.49 -64.73
N LYS A 72 1.88 -28.55 -65.55
CA LYS A 72 3.07 -27.72 -65.30
C LYS A 72 3.18 -27.32 -63.82
N ASP A 73 4.43 -27.32 -63.34
CA ASP A 73 4.95 -27.14 -61.96
C ASP A 73 4.33 -26.03 -61.05
N GLY A 74 3.38 -25.23 -61.54
CA GLY A 74 2.65 -24.23 -60.77
C GLY A 74 1.46 -24.72 -59.94
N THR A 75 0.92 -25.93 -60.19
CA THR A 75 -0.36 -26.38 -59.55
C THR A 75 -0.17 -27.34 -58.37
N ARG A 76 0.99 -28.00 -58.22
CA ARG A 76 1.25 -28.89 -57.07
C ARG A 76 1.27 -28.07 -55.78
N THR A 77 0.41 -28.44 -54.82
CA THR A 77 0.24 -27.74 -53.54
C THR A 77 1.59 -27.64 -52.81
N GLY A 78 1.90 -26.48 -52.21
CA GLY A 78 3.23 -26.20 -51.61
C GLY A 78 3.86 -27.35 -50.80
N PRO A 79 3.14 -28.03 -49.89
CA PRO A 79 3.67 -29.17 -49.13
C PRO A 79 4.10 -30.37 -50.00
N VAL A 80 3.38 -30.65 -51.09
CA VAL A 80 3.68 -31.74 -52.03
C VAL A 80 4.96 -31.41 -52.80
N ARG A 81 5.10 -30.18 -53.29
CA ARG A 81 6.29 -29.72 -54.03
C ARG A 81 7.55 -29.71 -53.15
N VAL A 82 7.42 -29.29 -51.88
CA VAL A 82 8.53 -29.34 -50.91
C VAL A 82 8.91 -30.78 -50.55
N PHE A 83 7.93 -31.68 -50.39
CA PHE A 83 8.20 -33.09 -50.09
C PHE A 83 8.88 -33.80 -51.27
N LEU A 84 8.38 -33.61 -52.50
CA LEU A 84 8.98 -34.23 -53.68
C LEU A 84 10.44 -33.79 -53.86
N LYS A 85 10.71 -32.48 -53.74
CA LYS A 85 12.08 -31.97 -53.75
C LYS A 85 12.96 -32.62 -52.68
N HIS A 86 12.44 -32.86 -51.48
CA HIS A 86 13.22 -33.52 -50.41
C HIS A 86 13.56 -34.98 -50.73
N VAL A 87 12.67 -35.69 -51.44
CA VAL A 87 12.90 -37.07 -51.91
C VAL A 87 13.92 -37.10 -53.06
N GLU A 88 13.83 -36.13 -53.99
CA GLU A 88 14.79 -35.92 -55.08
C GLU A 88 16.19 -35.54 -54.57
N ASP A 89 16.28 -34.57 -53.64
CA ASP A 89 17.52 -34.14 -52.96
C ASP A 89 18.19 -35.33 -52.22
N GLY A 90 17.39 -36.31 -51.76
CA GLY A 90 17.86 -37.54 -51.14
C GLY A 90 18.28 -38.65 -52.12
N GLY A 91 18.05 -38.49 -53.43
CA GLY A 91 18.37 -39.49 -54.45
C GLY A 91 17.56 -40.79 -54.35
N VAL A 92 16.37 -40.75 -53.75
CA VAL A 92 15.52 -41.93 -53.51
C VAL A 92 14.34 -41.91 -54.48
N GLY A 93 14.09 -43.00 -55.21
CA GLY A 93 12.87 -43.13 -56.03
C GLY A 93 11.60 -43.19 -55.18
N LEU A 94 10.49 -42.64 -55.68
CA LEU A 94 9.21 -42.55 -54.95
C LEU A 94 8.72 -43.90 -54.42
N ASP A 95 8.83 -44.99 -55.19
CA ASP A 95 8.45 -46.34 -54.76
C ASP A 95 9.30 -46.85 -53.58
N LEU A 96 10.61 -46.54 -53.58
CA LEU A 96 11.52 -46.91 -52.49
C LEU A 96 11.27 -46.05 -51.24
N GLN A 97 10.89 -44.78 -51.41
CA GLN A 97 10.47 -43.93 -50.30
C GLN A 97 9.14 -44.39 -49.72
N GLU A 98 8.17 -44.80 -50.54
CA GLU A 98 6.91 -45.37 -50.08
C GLU A 98 7.14 -46.66 -49.29
N MET A 99 7.95 -47.58 -49.81
CA MET A 99 8.31 -48.83 -49.12
C MET A 99 8.91 -48.55 -47.73
N ARG A 100 9.88 -47.64 -47.64
CA ARG A 100 10.51 -47.20 -46.38
C ARG A 100 9.50 -46.54 -45.43
N SER A 101 8.60 -45.71 -45.95
CA SER A 101 7.55 -45.04 -45.17
C SER A 101 6.55 -46.03 -44.59
N LEU A 102 6.15 -47.04 -45.37
CA LEU A 102 5.27 -48.12 -44.92
C LEU A 102 5.94 -49.02 -43.88
N GLU A 103 7.22 -49.37 -44.04
CA GLU A 103 7.99 -50.11 -43.05
C GLU A 103 8.12 -49.33 -41.73
N ALA A 104 8.50 -48.05 -41.81
CA ALA A 104 8.58 -47.16 -40.65
C ALA A 104 7.22 -46.99 -39.96
N ALA A 105 6.13 -46.86 -40.71
CA ALA A 105 4.77 -46.81 -40.16
C ALA A 105 4.38 -48.12 -39.45
N ASN A 106 4.68 -49.28 -40.01
CA ASN A 106 4.42 -50.59 -39.40
C ASN A 106 5.27 -50.81 -38.12
N SER A 107 6.52 -50.34 -38.12
CA SER A 107 7.39 -50.32 -36.95
C SER A 107 6.80 -49.42 -35.84
N LEU A 108 6.38 -48.20 -36.18
CA LEU A 108 5.73 -47.27 -35.25
C LEU A 108 4.40 -47.82 -34.69
N ILE A 109 3.56 -48.43 -35.52
CA ILE A 109 2.32 -49.09 -35.08
C ILE A 109 2.63 -50.24 -34.11
N SER A 110 3.65 -51.04 -34.38
CA SER A 110 4.07 -52.13 -33.49
C SER A 110 4.63 -51.60 -32.17
N LYS A 111 5.43 -50.53 -32.19
CA LYS A 111 5.93 -49.84 -31.00
C LYS A 111 4.79 -49.25 -30.16
N LEU A 112 3.82 -48.57 -30.79
CA LEU A 112 2.63 -48.04 -30.13
C LEU A 112 1.79 -49.15 -29.48
N ARG A 113 1.58 -50.27 -30.18
CA ARG A 113 0.88 -51.45 -29.63
C ARG A 113 1.60 -51.96 -28.37
N ALA A 114 2.92 -52.09 -28.39
CA ALA A 114 3.73 -52.53 -27.25
C ALA A 114 3.66 -51.54 -26.07
N GLN A 115 3.81 -50.23 -26.33
CA GLN A 115 3.72 -49.17 -25.31
C GLN A 115 2.34 -49.08 -24.65
N LEU A 116 1.27 -49.47 -25.35
CA LEU A 116 -0.10 -49.49 -24.81
C LEU A 116 -0.42 -50.73 -23.97
N VAL A 117 0.36 -51.82 -24.05
CA VAL A 117 0.08 -53.05 -23.28
C VAL A 117 -0.06 -52.81 -21.77
N PRO A 118 0.85 -52.08 -21.08
CA PRO A 118 0.76 -51.86 -19.64
C PRO A 118 -0.46 -51.03 -19.20
N PHE A 119 -1.05 -50.24 -20.10
CA PHE A 119 -2.22 -49.42 -19.80
C PHE A 119 -3.55 -50.17 -19.93
N LYS A 120 -3.56 -51.38 -20.54
CA LYS A 120 -4.77 -52.20 -20.71
C LYS A 120 -5.47 -52.52 -19.38
N VAL A 121 -4.70 -52.62 -18.29
CA VAL A 121 -5.14 -52.80 -16.90
C VAL A 121 -6.24 -51.82 -16.48
N VAL A 122 -6.25 -50.61 -17.05
CA VAL A 122 -7.24 -49.56 -16.75
C VAL A 122 -8.59 -49.83 -17.41
N THR A 123 -8.59 -50.52 -18.56
CA THR A 123 -9.78 -50.81 -19.38
C THR A 123 -10.28 -52.25 -19.25
N ASP A 124 -9.44 -53.17 -18.79
CA ASP A 124 -9.73 -54.60 -18.73
C ASP A 124 -10.35 -55.02 -17.39
N GLU A 125 -11.57 -55.55 -17.45
CA GLU A 125 -12.29 -56.06 -16.28
C GLU A 125 -11.67 -57.35 -15.74
N ALA A 126 -10.93 -58.13 -16.54
CA ALA A 126 -10.27 -59.36 -16.08
C ALA A 126 -8.91 -59.13 -15.39
N SER A 127 -8.34 -57.93 -15.47
CA SER A 127 -7.00 -57.64 -14.94
C SER A 127 -6.89 -57.79 -13.40
N PRO A 128 -5.72 -58.23 -12.86
CA PRO A 128 -5.51 -58.48 -11.43
C PRO A 128 -5.84 -57.28 -10.54
N TRP A 129 -6.40 -57.56 -9.36
CA TRP A 129 -6.85 -56.53 -8.43
C TRP A 129 -5.68 -55.71 -7.84
N GLU A 130 -4.49 -56.32 -7.72
CA GLU A 130 -3.27 -55.66 -7.25
C GLU A 130 -2.91 -54.47 -8.14
N GLU A 131 -2.96 -54.66 -9.46
CA GLU A 131 -2.62 -53.63 -10.45
C GLU A 131 -3.69 -52.54 -10.50
N LYS A 132 -4.97 -52.91 -10.48
CA LYS A 132 -6.09 -51.96 -10.37
C LYS A 132 -6.01 -51.12 -9.09
N SER A 133 -5.60 -51.72 -7.97
CA SER A 133 -5.37 -50.99 -6.72
C SER A 133 -4.22 -49.98 -6.84
N ALA A 134 -3.16 -50.32 -7.59
CA ALA A 134 -2.03 -49.43 -7.84
C ALA A 134 -2.43 -48.22 -8.70
N VAL A 135 -3.23 -48.45 -9.76
CA VAL A 135 -3.87 -47.38 -10.57
C VAL A 135 -4.68 -46.45 -9.67
N PHE A 136 -5.56 -47.00 -8.82
CA PHE A 136 -6.41 -46.20 -7.94
C PHE A 136 -5.61 -45.38 -6.92
N ARG A 137 -4.55 -45.97 -6.34
CA ARG A 137 -3.62 -45.26 -5.44
C ARG A 137 -2.88 -44.12 -6.16
N LEU A 138 -2.48 -44.30 -7.42
CA LEU A 138 -1.85 -43.24 -8.22
C LEU A 138 -2.84 -42.10 -8.51
N SER A 139 -4.08 -42.42 -8.92
CA SER A 139 -5.16 -41.44 -9.13
C SER A 139 -5.48 -40.64 -7.86
N GLY A 140 -5.54 -41.32 -6.71
CA GLY A 140 -5.71 -40.70 -5.39
C GLY A 140 -4.56 -39.74 -5.03
N LYS A 141 -3.30 -40.14 -5.27
CA LYS A 141 -2.13 -39.27 -5.10
C LYS A 141 -2.20 -38.02 -5.99
N LEU A 142 -2.55 -38.18 -7.27
CA LEU A 142 -2.69 -37.08 -8.22
C LEU A 142 -3.78 -36.08 -7.79
N SER A 143 -4.95 -36.59 -7.40
CA SER A 143 -6.08 -35.79 -6.91
C SER A 143 -5.73 -35.04 -5.61
N LYS A 144 -5.05 -35.71 -4.66
CA LYS A 144 -4.53 -35.09 -3.43
C LYS A 144 -3.51 -33.98 -3.75
N SER A 145 -2.60 -34.22 -4.70
CA SER A 145 -1.61 -33.23 -5.16
C SER A 145 -2.27 -31.97 -5.76
N ARG A 146 -3.23 -32.15 -6.68
CA ARG A 146 -4.02 -31.05 -7.27
C ARG A 146 -4.73 -30.22 -6.20
N ARG A 147 -5.44 -30.88 -5.26
CA ARG A 147 -6.13 -30.21 -4.14
C ARG A 147 -5.16 -29.45 -3.24
N ASN A 148 -4.02 -30.05 -2.90
CA ASN A 148 -2.97 -29.45 -2.08
C ASN A 148 -2.34 -28.21 -2.76
N LYS A 149 -2.08 -28.25 -4.08
CA LYS A 149 -1.59 -27.10 -4.85
C LYS A 149 -2.54 -25.90 -4.75
N LEU A 150 -3.85 -26.14 -4.91
CA LEU A 150 -4.89 -25.11 -4.77
C LEU A 150 -5.03 -24.61 -3.33
N TRP A 151 -4.96 -25.49 -2.33
CA TRP A 151 -5.01 -25.11 -0.91
C TRP A 151 -3.80 -24.26 -0.51
N ARG A 152 -2.58 -24.63 -0.93
CA ARG A 152 -1.37 -23.84 -0.70
C ARG A 152 -1.46 -22.45 -1.35
N LYS A 153 -2.00 -22.35 -2.58
CA LYS A 153 -2.26 -21.05 -3.24
C LYS A 153 -3.23 -20.20 -2.43
N ARG A 154 -4.36 -20.77 -1.98
CA ARG A 154 -5.36 -20.09 -1.12
C ARG A 154 -4.84 -19.74 0.28
N LYS A 155 -3.92 -20.52 0.87
CA LYS A 155 -3.28 -20.20 2.15
C LYS A 155 -2.31 -19.03 1.99
N ARG A 156 -1.42 -19.05 1.00
CA ARG A 156 -0.50 -17.93 0.72
C ARG A 156 -1.25 -16.64 0.42
N ARG A 157 -2.33 -16.70 -0.38
CA ARG A 157 -3.16 -15.53 -0.68
C ARG A 157 -3.70 -14.87 0.59
N ARG A 158 -4.32 -15.65 1.49
CA ARG A 158 -4.85 -15.13 2.77
C ARG A 158 -3.78 -14.56 3.70
N VAL A 159 -2.57 -15.13 3.71
CA VAL A 159 -1.44 -14.57 4.48
C VAL A 159 -1.01 -13.23 3.89
N ALA A 160 -0.89 -13.12 2.57
CA ALA A 160 -0.55 -11.85 1.90
C ALA A 160 -1.66 -10.79 2.10
N GLU A 161 -2.93 -11.17 2.03
CA GLU A 161 -4.08 -10.29 2.31
C GLU A 161 -4.07 -9.78 3.76
N GLN A 162 -3.71 -10.63 4.73
CA GLN A 162 -3.55 -10.22 6.13
C GLN A 162 -2.37 -9.25 6.33
N GLN A 163 -1.22 -9.52 5.69
CA GLN A 163 -0.04 -8.66 5.73
C GLN A 163 -0.24 -7.33 5.01
N MET A 164 -1.05 -7.30 3.94
CA MET A 164 -1.42 -6.08 3.24
C MET A 164 -2.27 -5.19 4.14
N LYS A 165 -3.31 -5.75 4.78
CA LYS A 165 -4.12 -5.03 5.78
C LYS A 165 -3.26 -4.50 6.93
N GLU A 166 -2.38 -5.33 7.48
CA GLU A 166 -1.47 -4.92 8.56
C GLU A 166 -0.61 -3.72 8.17
N ARG A 167 -0.13 -3.65 6.91
CA ARG A 167 0.57 -2.48 6.37
C ARG A 167 -0.35 -1.27 6.23
N GLU A 168 -1.55 -1.45 5.67
CA GLU A 168 -2.56 -0.37 5.55
C GLU A 168 -2.89 0.25 6.92
N TRP A 169 -2.94 -0.53 8.00
CA TRP A 169 -3.12 -0.02 9.37
C TRP A 169 -1.93 0.82 9.86
N PHE A 170 -0.69 0.44 9.51
CA PHE A 170 0.49 1.24 9.83
C PHE A 170 0.57 2.51 8.98
N ASP A 171 0.32 2.42 7.68
CA ASP A 171 0.32 3.54 6.75
C ASP A 171 -0.76 4.57 7.14
N GLN A 172 -1.92 4.13 7.63
CA GLN A 172 -2.96 5.02 8.18
C GLN A 172 -2.53 5.68 9.50
N ALA A 173 -1.88 4.94 10.41
CA ALA A 173 -1.41 5.51 11.67
C ALA A 173 -0.31 6.56 11.46
N ASP A 174 0.57 6.36 10.47
CA ASP A 174 1.58 7.34 10.07
C ASP A 174 0.93 8.59 9.43
N GLN A 175 -0.09 8.42 8.57
CA GLN A 175 -0.89 9.53 8.02
C GLN A 175 -1.61 10.33 9.11
N ASP A 176 -2.29 9.66 10.05
CA ASP A 176 -2.98 10.31 11.17
C ASP A 176 -1.98 11.11 12.05
N ALA A 177 -0.77 10.59 12.25
CA ALA A 177 0.29 11.28 12.98
C ALA A 177 0.84 12.49 12.20
N ASP A 178 1.01 12.40 10.88
CA ASP A 178 1.40 13.52 10.02
C ASP A 178 0.34 14.61 9.97
N GLU A 179 -0.93 14.25 9.83
CA GLU A 179 -2.04 15.19 9.92
C GLU A 179 -2.10 15.88 11.28
N TRP A 180 -1.92 15.14 12.38
CA TRP A 180 -1.87 15.73 13.72
C TRP A 180 -0.72 16.72 13.87
N ARG A 181 0.49 16.36 13.38
CA ARG A 181 1.66 17.26 13.36
C ARG A 181 1.38 18.52 12.55
N ALA A 182 0.81 18.38 11.35
CA ALA A 182 0.46 19.52 10.49
C ALA A 182 -0.56 20.46 11.17
N ARG A 183 -1.58 19.89 11.85
CA ARG A 183 -2.58 20.66 12.59
C ARG A 183 -1.98 21.44 13.76
N GLU A 184 -1.07 20.87 14.55
CA GLU A 184 -0.41 21.62 15.63
C GLU A 184 0.57 22.69 15.11
N ILE A 185 1.33 22.40 14.05
CA ILE A 185 2.19 23.40 13.40
C ILE A 185 1.35 24.58 12.90
N ALA A 186 0.18 24.32 12.28
CA ALA A 186 -0.74 25.36 11.85
C ALA A 186 -1.28 26.20 13.02
N LYS A 187 -1.66 25.57 14.14
CA LYS A 187 -2.07 26.28 15.37
C LYS A 187 -0.94 27.15 15.93
N ASP A 188 0.30 26.68 15.96
CA ASP A 188 1.44 27.46 16.42
C ASP A 188 1.78 28.63 15.49
N ILE A 189 1.59 28.48 14.18
CA ILE A 189 1.72 29.59 13.23
C ILE A 189 0.61 30.62 13.47
N ALA A 190 -0.63 30.18 13.71
CA ALA A 190 -1.75 31.07 14.02
C ALA A 190 -1.55 31.82 15.35
N ARG A 191 -1.14 31.13 16.42
CA ARG A 191 -0.79 31.72 17.73
C ARG A 191 0.25 32.84 17.57
N ARG A 192 1.38 32.53 16.91
CA ARG A 192 2.46 33.50 16.64
C ARG A 192 2.02 34.69 15.78
N LYS A 193 1.11 34.49 14.81
CA LYS A 193 0.53 35.60 14.03
C LYS A 193 -0.32 36.52 14.92
N ILE A 194 -1.17 35.96 15.78
CA ILE A 194 -2.01 36.74 16.71
C ILE A 194 -1.14 37.52 17.72
N GLU A 195 -0.08 36.91 18.23
CA GLU A 195 0.88 37.58 19.13
C GLU A 195 1.56 38.77 18.45
N LYS A 196 2.10 38.58 17.24
CA LYS A 196 2.68 39.69 16.44
C LYS A 196 1.67 40.80 16.15
N MET A 197 0.42 40.46 15.82
CA MET A 197 -0.64 41.47 15.64
C MET A 197 -0.93 42.25 16.92
N LYS A 198 -0.95 41.59 18.09
CA LYS A 198 -1.10 42.23 19.40
C LYS A 198 0.09 43.15 19.73
N GLU A 199 1.31 42.77 19.36
CA GLU A 199 2.50 43.62 19.52
C GLU A 199 2.42 44.87 18.64
N ILE A 200 2.08 44.71 17.36
CA ILE A 200 1.87 45.83 16.42
C ILE A 200 0.76 46.77 16.93
N ALA A 201 -0.36 46.24 17.42
CA ALA A 201 -1.44 47.03 17.99
C ALA A 201 -1.00 47.81 19.24
N LYS A 202 -0.21 47.19 20.14
CA LYS A 202 0.38 47.86 21.31
C LYS A 202 1.37 48.95 20.93
N LEU A 203 2.16 48.77 19.87
CA LEU A 203 3.09 49.78 19.38
C LEU A 203 2.34 50.99 18.82
N LYS A 204 1.35 50.76 17.92
CA LYS A 204 0.48 51.83 17.39
C LYS A 204 -0.25 52.60 18.50
N ALA A 205 -0.81 51.91 19.49
CA ALA A 205 -1.48 52.56 20.62
C ALA A 205 -0.53 53.41 21.49
N LYS A 206 0.75 53.03 21.61
CA LYS A 206 1.77 53.84 22.28
C LYS A 206 2.18 55.05 21.45
N GLU A 207 2.27 54.89 20.14
CA GLU A 207 2.62 55.95 19.19
C GLU A 207 1.55 57.04 19.15
N GLU A 208 0.28 56.67 18.95
CA GLU A 208 -0.86 57.60 19.02
C GLU A 208 -0.97 58.28 20.40
N ARG A 209 -0.70 57.55 21.49
CA ARG A 209 -0.66 58.17 22.83
C ARG A 209 0.43 59.25 22.92
N ARG A 210 1.65 58.99 22.42
CA ARG A 210 2.74 59.99 22.44
C ARG A 210 2.43 61.19 21.55
N ARG A 211 1.76 60.97 20.42
CA ARG A 211 1.25 62.04 19.55
C ARG A 211 0.26 62.92 20.30
N LEU A 212 -0.79 62.34 20.89
CA LEU A 212 -1.79 63.07 21.69
C LEU A 212 -1.17 63.79 22.90
N GLU A 213 -0.17 63.20 23.55
CA GLU A 213 0.59 63.86 24.63
C GLU A 213 1.31 65.12 24.11
N SER A 214 1.91 65.10 22.92
CA SER A 214 2.54 66.29 22.31
C SER A 214 1.55 67.34 21.78
N GLU A 215 0.40 66.91 21.25
CA GLU A 215 -0.68 67.82 20.83
C GLU A 215 -1.28 68.54 22.06
N LEU A 216 -1.44 67.84 23.19
CA LEU A 216 -1.90 68.41 24.46
C LEU A 216 -0.89 69.39 25.06
N GLU A 217 0.42 69.09 25.00
CA GLU A 217 1.48 70.02 25.42
C GLU A 217 1.43 71.34 24.63
N LEU A 218 1.24 71.26 23.31
CA LEU A 218 1.07 72.44 22.45
C LEU A 218 -0.17 73.25 22.84
N VAL A 219 -1.32 72.61 23.07
CA VAL A 219 -2.55 73.29 23.50
C VAL A 219 -2.36 74.01 24.84
N LEU A 220 -1.67 73.38 25.81
CA LEU A 220 -1.35 74.02 27.10
C LEU A 220 -0.45 75.26 26.94
N ILE A 221 0.53 75.21 26.02
CA ILE A 221 1.37 76.38 25.70
C ILE A 221 0.51 77.51 25.10
N VAL A 222 -0.39 77.19 24.18
CA VAL A 222 -1.31 78.16 23.56
C VAL A 222 -2.25 78.79 24.60
N GLU A 223 -2.82 78.00 25.51
CA GLU A 223 -3.66 78.49 26.61
C GLU A 223 -2.88 79.46 27.51
N LYS A 224 -1.63 79.13 27.88
CA LYS A 224 -0.78 80.02 28.69
C LYS A 224 -0.40 81.30 27.94
N LEU A 225 -0.18 81.25 26.63
CA LEU A 225 0.01 82.45 25.81
C LEU A 225 -1.26 83.31 25.76
N GLN A 226 -2.45 82.69 25.70
CA GLN A 226 -3.73 83.38 25.73
C GLN A 226 -4.04 84.02 27.10
N GLU A 227 -3.68 83.37 28.21
CA GLU A 227 -3.70 83.96 29.56
C GLU A 227 -2.79 85.19 29.64
N LEU A 228 -1.54 85.07 29.17
CA LEU A 228 -0.56 86.17 29.16
C LEU A 228 -1.04 87.34 28.28
N ARG A 229 -1.61 87.05 27.10
CA ARG A 229 -2.24 88.07 26.24
C ARG A 229 -3.38 88.76 26.97
N SER A 230 -4.27 87.99 27.62
CA SER A 230 -5.40 88.53 28.39
C SER A 230 -4.95 89.45 29.54
N MET A 231 -3.86 89.09 30.22
CA MET A 231 -3.23 89.93 31.25
C MET A 231 -2.62 91.21 30.67
N ARG A 232 -1.92 91.12 29.53
CA ARG A 232 -1.34 92.28 28.81
C ARG A 232 -2.42 93.25 28.34
N VAL A 233 -3.47 92.75 27.68
CA VAL A 233 -4.64 93.53 27.24
C VAL A 233 -5.27 94.27 28.42
N ARG A 234 -5.51 93.57 29.54
CA ARG A 234 -6.08 94.17 30.76
C ARG A 234 -5.16 95.25 31.36
N LYS A 235 -3.84 95.10 31.26
CA LYS A 235 -2.86 96.12 31.70
C LYS A 235 -2.88 97.34 30.79
N LEU A 236 -2.83 97.17 29.47
CA LEU A 236 -2.87 98.27 28.50
C LEU A 236 -4.20 99.05 28.57
N LYS A 237 -5.33 98.36 28.75
CA LYS A 237 -6.64 98.99 28.95
C LYS A 237 -6.70 99.85 30.22
N LYS A 238 -6.07 99.43 31.32
CA LYS A 238 -5.91 100.27 32.52
C LYS A 238 -4.98 101.47 32.33
N GLN A 239 -4.05 101.39 31.38
CA GLN A 239 -3.12 102.47 31.05
C GLN A 239 -3.67 103.46 29.99
N GLY A 240 -4.90 103.25 29.50
CA GLY A 240 -5.51 104.11 28.46
C GLY A 240 -4.93 103.92 27.05
N HIS A 241 -4.09 102.91 26.84
CA HIS A 241 -3.39 102.65 25.58
C HIS A 241 -3.83 101.32 24.96
N PHE A 242 -5.14 101.09 24.86
CA PHE A 242 -5.71 99.89 24.24
C PHE A 242 -6.97 100.22 23.44
N LEU A 243 -6.90 99.98 22.13
CA LEU A 243 -8.02 100.06 21.18
C LEU A 243 -8.44 98.60 20.87
N PRO A 244 -9.60 98.13 21.37
CA PRO A 244 -10.06 96.76 21.12
C PRO A 244 -10.25 96.40 19.64
N GLU A 245 -10.50 97.38 18.78
CA GLU A 245 -10.91 97.21 17.40
C GLU A 245 -9.76 96.63 16.55
N GLU A 246 -8.56 97.22 16.63
CA GLU A 246 -7.39 96.81 15.84
C GLU A 246 -6.88 95.40 16.19
N ASP A 247 -6.87 95.06 17.49
CA ASP A 247 -6.37 93.76 18.00
C ASP A 247 -7.35 92.60 17.70
N ASN A 248 -8.65 92.92 17.54
CA ASN A 248 -9.65 91.96 17.08
C ASN A 248 -9.62 91.80 15.55
N GLU A 249 -9.52 92.89 14.78
CA GLU A 249 -9.37 92.80 13.32
C GLU A 249 -8.08 92.09 12.89
N PHE A 250 -6.99 92.22 13.67
CA PHE A 250 -5.76 91.47 13.43
C PHE A 250 -5.97 89.98 13.66
N LEU A 251 -6.57 89.58 14.79
CA LEU A 251 -6.88 88.18 15.06
C LEU A 251 -7.83 87.57 14.03
N GLU A 252 -8.83 88.32 13.56
CA GLU A 252 -9.76 87.82 12.57
C GLU A 252 -9.10 87.69 11.18
N ARG A 253 -8.19 88.60 10.82
CA ARG A 253 -7.32 88.44 9.64
C ARG A 253 -6.40 87.23 9.76
N VAL A 254 -5.84 86.96 10.94
CA VAL A 254 -5.03 85.75 11.20
C VAL A 254 -5.89 84.49 11.13
N ARG A 255 -7.12 84.50 11.67
CA ARG A 255 -8.06 83.36 11.57
C ARG A 255 -8.40 83.05 10.12
N VAL A 256 -8.78 84.07 9.34
CA VAL A 256 -9.10 83.93 7.92
C VAL A 256 -7.88 83.44 7.12
N ALA A 257 -6.67 83.93 7.41
CA ALA A 257 -5.46 83.46 6.75
C ALA A 257 -5.14 81.98 7.07
N VAL A 258 -5.36 81.54 8.32
CA VAL A 258 -5.18 80.13 8.72
C VAL A 258 -6.25 79.23 8.11
N GLU A 259 -7.52 79.68 8.03
CA GLU A 259 -8.59 78.95 7.35
C GLU A 259 -8.35 78.86 5.83
N GLU A 260 -7.77 79.90 5.21
CA GLU A 260 -7.35 79.88 3.80
C GLU A 260 -6.16 78.93 3.58
N GLU A 261 -5.15 78.95 4.45
CA GLU A 261 -4.01 78.01 4.40
C GLU A 261 -4.46 76.55 4.58
N GLU A 262 -5.35 76.26 5.55
CA GLU A 262 -5.94 74.94 5.69
C GLU A 262 -6.76 74.51 4.46
N SER A 263 -7.49 75.44 3.84
CA SER A 263 -8.26 75.18 2.62
C SER A 263 -7.32 74.85 1.44
N GLN A 264 -6.26 75.64 1.25
CA GLN A 264 -5.23 75.40 0.23
C GLN A 264 -4.51 74.06 0.46
N ALA A 265 -4.19 73.72 1.72
CA ALA A 265 -3.58 72.44 2.08
C ALA A 265 -4.50 71.23 1.77
N ARG A 266 -5.81 71.35 2.02
CA ARG A 266 -6.80 70.32 1.65
C ARG A 266 -6.89 70.15 0.13
N ILE A 267 -6.97 71.25 -0.63
CA ILE A 267 -6.99 71.22 -2.10
C ILE A 267 -5.71 70.60 -2.66
N ALA A 268 -4.55 70.90 -2.07
CA ALA A 268 -3.28 70.29 -2.47
C ALA A 268 -3.23 68.78 -2.17
N ALA A 269 -3.70 68.36 -0.99
CA ALA A 269 -3.77 66.95 -0.60
C ALA A 269 -4.74 66.15 -1.49
N ASP A 270 -5.91 66.70 -1.82
CA ASP A 270 -6.86 66.09 -2.76
C ASP A 270 -6.27 65.99 -4.17
N ALA A 271 -5.51 67.00 -4.62
CA ALA A 271 -4.82 66.98 -5.90
C ALA A 271 -3.68 65.95 -5.94
N ASP A 272 -2.93 65.77 -4.86
CA ASP A 272 -1.88 64.73 -4.76
C ASP A 272 -2.50 63.33 -4.67
N ALA A 273 -3.57 63.12 -3.90
CA ALA A 273 -4.31 61.86 -3.87
C ALA A 273 -4.88 61.49 -5.27
N ALA A 274 -5.34 62.49 -6.03
CA ALA A 274 -5.77 62.28 -7.42
C ALA A 274 -4.60 61.91 -8.35
N ARG A 275 -3.41 62.51 -8.17
CA ARG A 275 -2.21 62.13 -8.94
C ARG A 275 -1.76 60.70 -8.61
N ASP A 276 -1.76 60.31 -7.34
CA ASP A 276 -1.39 58.95 -6.92
C ASP A 276 -2.39 57.90 -7.46
N ALA A 277 -3.68 58.22 -7.49
CA ALA A 277 -4.69 57.37 -8.11
C ALA A 277 -4.47 57.22 -9.63
N ILE A 278 -4.09 58.30 -10.33
CA ILE A 278 -3.74 58.26 -11.76
C ILE A 278 -2.45 57.46 -11.98
N ALA A 279 -1.42 57.65 -11.17
CA ALA A 279 -0.16 56.91 -11.26
C ALA A 279 -0.37 55.40 -11.05
N THR A 280 -1.18 55.03 -10.05
CA THR A 280 -1.57 53.63 -9.78
C THR A 280 -2.36 53.03 -10.96
N ALA A 281 -3.25 53.81 -11.56
CA ALA A 281 -3.99 53.40 -12.75
C ALA A 281 -3.07 53.21 -13.97
N GLU A 282 -2.10 54.11 -14.20
CA GLU A 282 -1.12 53.97 -15.29
C GLU A 282 -0.16 52.79 -15.09
N GLU A 283 0.26 52.50 -13.85
CA GLU A 283 1.09 51.34 -13.55
C GLU A 283 0.32 50.04 -13.84
N SER A 284 -0.95 49.94 -13.42
CA SER A 284 -1.80 48.79 -13.77
C SER A 284 -1.98 48.64 -15.29
N ARG A 285 -2.07 49.74 -16.04
CA ARG A 285 -2.20 49.71 -17.51
C ARG A 285 -0.91 49.26 -18.19
N LYS A 286 0.27 49.69 -17.72
CA LYS A 286 1.57 49.22 -18.21
C LYS A 286 1.77 47.72 -18.01
N THR A 287 1.23 47.14 -16.92
CA THR A 287 1.26 45.68 -16.70
C THR A 287 0.29 44.89 -17.61
N ALA A 288 -0.67 45.54 -18.26
CA ALA A 288 -1.56 44.89 -19.23
C ALA A 288 -0.97 44.88 -20.65
N ASP A 289 -0.26 45.94 -21.05
CA ASP A 289 0.32 46.08 -22.39
C ASP A 289 1.59 45.23 -22.63
N THR A 290 2.08 44.48 -21.62
CA THR A 290 3.28 43.61 -21.75
C THR A 290 2.97 42.12 -21.99
N ALA A 291 1.70 41.76 -22.20
CA ALA A 291 1.29 40.38 -22.47
C ALA A 291 0.87 40.17 -23.93
N GLU A 292 1.83 39.91 -24.82
CA GLU A 292 1.52 39.31 -26.14
C GLU A 292 1.26 37.78 -26.00
N PRO A 293 0.39 37.18 -26.83
CA PRO A 293 -0.16 35.84 -26.58
C PRO A 293 0.41 34.73 -27.49
N ASP A 294 0.31 33.48 -27.05
CA ASP A 294 0.19 32.29 -27.91
C ASP A 294 -0.54 31.16 -27.11
N PRO A 295 -1.23 30.17 -27.72
CA PRO A 295 -2.65 30.01 -27.42
C PRO A 295 -3.10 28.57 -27.09
N LYS A 296 -4.43 28.41 -26.90
CA LYS A 296 -5.22 27.17 -26.73
C LYS A 296 -5.24 26.62 -25.29
N ASP A 297 -6.37 26.20 -24.71
CA ASP A 297 -7.72 26.00 -25.27
C ASP A 297 -8.86 26.39 -24.32
N GLN A 298 -10.02 26.57 -24.95
CA GLN A 298 -11.31 27.11 -24.47
C GLN A 298 -12.03 26.32 -23.35
N ASN A 299 -13.12 26.96 -22.86
CA ASN A 299 -14.27 26.43 -22.08
C ASN A 299 -14.13 26.50 -20.54
N ASP A 300 -15.06 27.07 -19.76
CA ASP A 300 -16.28 27.82 -20.12
C ASP A 300 -16.65 28.84 -19.00
N VAL A 301 -17.48 29.82 -19.36
CA VAL A 301 -18.01 30.93 -18.57
C VAL A 301 -19.11 30.40 -17.62
N THR A 302 -19.27 30.89 -16.38
CA THR A 302 -20.19 32.00 -16.09
C THR A 302 -20.04 32.55 -14.67
N HIS A 303 -19.69 33.84 -14.59
CA HIS A 303 -19.94 34.70 -13.43
C HIS A 303 -21.36 35.28 -13.47
N GLN A 304 -22.00 35.41 -12.29
CA GLN A 304 -22.94 36.49 -11.92
C GLN A 304 -23.04 36.44 -10.38
N LYS A 305 -22.54 37.38 -9.57
CA LYS A 305 -22.59 38.86 -9.49
C LYS A 305 -23.86 39.35 -8.75
N LEU A 306 -23.66 40.24 -7.76
CA LEU A 306 -24.65 40.99 -6.96
C LEU A 306 -25.38 40.17 -5.87
N GLU A 307 -25.82 40.75 -4.74
CA GLU A 307 -25.31 41.86 -3.90
C GLU A 307 -26.05 41.78 -2.54
N ASN A 308 -25.52 42.38 -1.47
CA ASN A 308 -26.21 42.39 -0.17
C ASN A 308 -27.27 43.49 -0.10
N LYS A 309 -28.47 43.20 0.45
CA LYS A 309 -29.11 44.09 1.44
C LYS A 309 -30.25 43.44 2.23
N ASP A 310 -30.28 43.74 3.52
CA ASP A 310 -31.36 43.42 4.46
C ASP A 310 -32.57 44.35 4.27
N ASP A 311 -33.76 43.96 4.76
CA ASP A 311 -34.43 44.53 5.97
C ASP A 311 -35.94 44.10 6.09
N ILE A 312 -36.53 44.28 7.29
CA ILE A 312 -37.98 44.37 7.63
C ILE A 312 -38.82 43.07 7.84
N THR A 313 -38.77 42.60 9.09
CA THR A 313 -39.86 42.24 10.06
C THR A 313 -41.18 41.51 9.70
N ASP A 314 -41.45 40.52 10.57
CA ASP A 314 -42.69 40.17 11.31
C ASP A 314 -43.91 39.50 10.66
N GLY A 315 -44.31 38.37 11.26
CA GLY A 315 -45.50 37.56 10.97
C GLY A 315 -45.56 36.26 11.78
N GLU A 316 -46.17 36.30 12.96
CA GLU A 316 -46.47 35.17 13.88
C GLU A 316 -47.24 34.03 13.16
N GLY A 317 -47.14 32.72 13.42
CA GLY A 317 -46.43 31.84 14.37
C GLY A 317 -46.85 30.36 14.05
N ASN A 318 -46.88 29.32 14.90
CA ASN A 318 -46.39 29.03 16.26
C ASN A 318 -46.58 27.50 16.56
N ILE A 319 -45.78 26.86 17.45
CA ILE A 319 -45.97 25.48 18.03
C ILE A 319 -45.86 24.29 17.02
N SER A 320 -45.19 23.14 17.20
CA SER A 320 -44.38 22.43 18.24
C SER A 320 -43.37 21.51 17.48
N SER A 321 -42.29 20.91 18.01
CA SER A 321 -42.14 19.98 19.16
C SER A 321 -40.63 19.70 19.32
N LEU A 322 -39.97 20.13 20.40
CA LEU A 322 -39.68 19.40 21.66
C LEU A 322 -38.57 18.32 21.61
N THR A 323 -37.64 18.44 22.58
CA THR A 323 -36.60 17.47 23.01
C THR A 323 -35.44 17.20 22.01
N GLY A 324 -34.15 17.30 22.36
CA GLY A 324 -33.50 17.55 23.65
C GLY A 324 -33.16 16.25 24.38
N GLY A 325 -31.92 15.76 24.23
CA GLY A 325 -31.50 14.45 24.78
C GLY A 325 -30.00 14.24 24.82
N HIS A 326 -29.34 14.75 25.86
CA HIS A 326 -27.94 14.48 26.18
C HIS A 326 -27.80 13.10 26.86
N MET A 327 -27.04 12.18 26.26
CA MET A 327 -26.58 10.92 26.86
C MET A 327 -25.10 10.73 26.49
N GLY A 328 -24.17 10.44 27.40
CA GLY A 328 -24.33 9.92 28.76
C GLY A 328 -23.82 8.48 28.84
N PHE A 329 -22.52 8.26 28.61
CA PHE A 329 -21.92 6.92 28.69
C PHE A 329 -22.03 6.35 30.11
N LYS A 330 -22.76 5.24 30.24
CA LYS A 330 -22.78 4.40 31.44
C LYS A 330 -22.20 3.02 31.11
N LYS A 331 -21.39 2.49 32.02
CA LYS A 331 -20.84 1.12 31.94
C LYS A 331 -21.96 0.09 32.01
N GLU A 332 -21.86 -0.96 31.20
CA GLU A 332 -22.00 -2.33 31.71
C GLU A 332 -21.22 -3.31 30.83
N ALA A 333 -20.83 -4.45 31.40
CA ALA A 333 -19.85 -5.36 30.82
C ALA A 333 -20.53 -6.50 30.05
N THR A 334 -19.97 -6.88 28.91
CA THR A 334 -20.06 -8.24 28.34
C THR A 334 -18.72 -8.62 27.68
N GLU A 335 -18.39 -9.90 27.75
CA GLU A 335 -17.07 -10.43 27.37
C GLU A 335 -16.90 -10.51 25.85
N GLY A 336 -15.70 -10.15 25.33
CA GLY A 336 -15.52 -10.00 23.88
C GLY A 336 -14.07 -9.94 23.36
N LYS A 337 -13.15 -10.64 24.03
CA LYS A 337 -11.78 -11.02 23.59
C LYS A 337 -11.26 -10.42 22.26
N ALA A 338 -10.46 -9.35 22.33
CA ALA A 338 -9.55 -8.96 21.25
C ALA A 338 -8.34 -8.14 21.74
N HIS A 339 -7.21 -8.80 22.04
CA HIS A 339 -5.90 -8.13 22.05
C HIS A 339 -4.75 -9.04 21.58
N ILE A 340 -4.11 -8.60 20.49
CA ILE A 340 -2.66 -8.46 20.30
C ILE A 340 -1.75 -9.64 20.71
N GLY A 341 -1.18 -10.30 19.68
CA GLY A 341 0.27 -10.26 19.46
C GLY A 341 1.22 -11.11 20.32
N SER A 342 1.52 -12.31 19.83
CA SER A 342 2.90 -12.86 19.76
C SER A 342 3.65 -13.34 21.02
N TYR A 343 2.97 -13.83 22.07
CA TYR A 343 3.62 -14.65 23.13
C TYR A 343 2.89 -15.98 23.43
N ASP A 344 2.46 -16.68 22.37
CA ASP A 344 1.66 -17.92 22.44
C ASP A 344 2.51 -19.20 22.65
N ALA A 345 3.40 -19.17 23.64
CA ALA A 345 4.19 -20.33 24.08
C ALA A 345 4.19 -20.53 25.60
N LEU A 346 3.83 -19.50 26.37
CA LEU A 346 3.76 -19.54 27.85
C LEU A 346 2.34 -19.30 28.39
N ALA A 347 1.39 -18.89 27.53
CA ALA A 347 -0.02 -18.65 27.88
C ALA A 347 -0.83 -19.92 28.24
N ASN A 348 -0.21 -21.10 28.17
CA ASN A 348 -0.82 -22.40 28.50
C ASN A 348 -0.46 -22.93 29.90
N LEU A 349 0.27 -22.16 30.73
CA LEU A 349 0.45 -22.50 32.14
C LEU A 349 -0.77 -22.02 32.96
N PRO A 350 -1.22 -22.78 33.98
CA PRO A 350 -2.21 -22.29 34.94
C PRO A 350 -1.73 -20.99 35.60
N MET A 351 -2.65 -20.06 35.86
CA MET A 351 -2.37 -18.70 36.37
C MET A 351 -1.48 -18.71 37.63
N GLU A 352 -1.64 -19.73 38.47
CA GLU A 352 -0.89 -19.99 39.70
C GLU A 352 0.63 -20.10 39.48
N PHE A 353 1.08 -20.60 38.32
CA PHE A 353 2.51 -20.70 37.99
C PHE A 353 3.11 -19.43 37.39
N TYR A 354 2.27 -18.48 36.95
CA TYR A 354 2.74 -17.21 36.38
C TYR A 354 3.49 -16.39 37.42
N HIS A 355 3.01 -16.41 38.67
CA HIS A 355 3.66 -15.79 39.82
C HIS A 355 4.97 -16.49 40.24
N TYR A 356 5.18 -17.76 39.90
CA TYR A 356 6.46 -18.44 40.18
C TYR A 356 7.59 -18.00 39.22
N TYR A 357 7.25 -17.81 37.93
CA TYR A 357 8.23 -17.36 36.93
C TYR A 357 8.45 -15.84 36.91
N HIS A 358 7.41 -15.04 37.17
CA HIS A 358 7.48 -13.57 37.09
C HIS A 358 7.37 -12.86 38.46
N GLY A 359 7.08 -13.57 39.55
CA GLY A 359 6.96 -13.02 40.90
C GLY A 359 8.22 -13.14 41.76
N SER A 360 9.37 -13.48 41.17
CA SER A 360 10.65 -13.17 41.84
C SER A 360 10.85 -11.66 41.85
N ASN A 361 11.42 -11.14 42.93
CA ASN A 361 11.55 -9.70 43.21
C ASN A 361 12.67 -9.03 42.36
N THR A 362 12.73 -9.39 41.08
CA THR A 362 13.70 -8.90 40.11
C THR A 362 13.26 -7.50 39.71
N ASP A 363 13.88 -6.50 40.33
CA ASP A 363 13.64 -5.10 40.01
C ASP A 363 13.74 -4.89 38.48
N MET A 364 12.65 -4.39 37.89
CA MET A 364 12.56 -4.11 36.47
C MET A 364 13.60 -3.06 36.04
N GLY A 365 14.03 -2.17 36.96
CA GLY A 365 15.16 -1.27 36.76
C GLY A 365 16.43 -2.02 36.40
N THR A 366 16.80 -3.04 37.20
CA THR A 366 17.97 -3.88 36.95
C THR A 366 17.92 -4.60 35.59
N LEU A 367 16.75 -5.08 35.18
CA LEU A 367 16.55 -5.73 33.87
C LEU A 367 16.70 -4.74 32.70
N ILE A 368 16.27 -3.50 32.90
CA ILE A 368 16.44 -2.38 31.95
C ILE A 368 17.92 -1.95 31.87
N GLU A 369 18.67 -1.97 32.99
CA GLU A 369 20.11 -1.69 33.01
C GLU A 369 20.93 -2.79 32.30
N VAL A 370 20.60 -4.06 32.52
CA VAL A 370 21.18 -5.18 31.76
C VAL A 370 20.87 -5.01 30.27
N ARG A 371 19.65 -4.60 29.89
CA ARG A 371 19.35 -4.33 28.47
C ARG A 371 20.15 -3.16 27.90
N ARG A 372 20.26 -2.04 28.65
CA ARG A 372 21.04 -0.86 28.24
C ARG A 372 22.53 -1.16 28.07
N THR A 373 23.12 -1.96 28.95
CA THR A 373 24.53 -2.37 28.83
C THR A 373 24.77 -3.23 27.59
N TRP A 374 23.86 -4.16 27.26
CA TRP A 374 23.91 -4.89 25.99
C TRP A 374 23.73 -3.99 24.75
N ASP A 375 22.79 -3.03 24.79
CA ASP A 375 22.58 -2.09 23.68
C ASP A 375 23.79 -1.14 23.45
N ALA A 376 24.65 -0.93 24.46
CA ALA A 376 25.92 -0.21 24.31
C ALA A 376 26.96 -1.00 23.49
N TYR A 377 27.04 -2.33 23.65
CA TYR A 377 27.90 -3.20 22.83
C TYR A 377 27.39 -3.40 21.39
N LEU A 378 26.09 -3.18 21.15
CA LEU A 378 25.46 -3.36 19.84
C LEU A 378 25.44 -2.09 18.97
N ARG A 379 25.74 -0.91 19.51
CA ARG A 379 25.66 0.35 18.77
C ARG A 379 26.93 0.59 17.92
N ARG A 380 26.76 0.82 16.62
CA ARG A 380 27.83 0.96 15.60
C ARG A 380 28.90 1.98 15.99
N GLY A 381 30.12 1.51 16.29
CA GLY A 381 31.25 2.41 16.59
C GLY A 381 32.60 1.75 16.90
N GLY A 382 32.92 0.56 16.37
CA GLY A 382 34.20 -0.10 16.67
C GLY A 382 34.56 -1.23 15.72
N ARG A 383 35.79 -1.20 15.17
CA ARG A 383 36.33 -2.22 14.26
C ARG A 383 36.64 -3.51 15.02
N ASN A 384 35.78 -4.53 14.96
CA ASN A 384 36.08 -5.87 15.49
C ASN A 384 35.27 -7.01 14.81
N VAL A 385 35.04 -6.93 13.50
CA VAL A 385 34.33 -7.98 12.73
C VAL A 385 35.19 -9.26 12.55
N HIS A 386 36.50 -9.20 12.77
CA HIS A 386 37.42 -10.30 12.49
C HIS A 386 37.61 -11.34 13.61
N LEU A 387 37.09 -11.11 14.83
CA LEU A 387 37.21 -12.09 15.93
C LEU A 387 36.03 -13.07 16.02
N TRP A 388 34.86 -12.74 15.46
CA TRP A 388 33.71 -13.66 15.46
C TRP A 388 33.87 -14.85 14.51
N HIS A 389 34.66 -14.71 13.44
CA HIS A 389 34.91 -15.82 12.51
C HIS A 389 35.94 -16.83 13.01
N ALA A 390 36.74 -16.50 14.04
CA ALA A 390 37.73 -17.39 14.63
C ALA A 390 37.13 -18.36 15.67
N PHE A 391 35.98 -18.05 16.27
CA PHE A 391 35.36 -18.88 17.31
C PHE A 391 34.24 -19.81 16.80
N ILE A 392 33.77 -19.63 15.56
CA ILE A 392 32.71 -20.45 14.92
C ILE A 392 33.31 -21.29 13.77
N SER A 393 34.52 -21.82 13.95
CA SER A 393 35.15 -22.73 12.99
C SER A 393 35.89 -23.92 13.61
N THR A 394 35.44 -24.39 14.78
CA THR A 394 35.86 -25.70 15.34
C THR A 394 34.69 -26.46 15.95
N ARG A 395 34.10 -27.35 15.14
CA ARG A 395 33.15 -28.43 15.48
C ARG A 395 31.82 -28.03 16.15
N GLY A 396 30.73 -28.66 15.68
CA GLY A 396 29.37 -28.25 16.02
C GLY A 396 28.91 -28.61 17.43
N SER A 397 28.75 -27.58 18.27
CA SER A 397 27.70 -27.49 19.29
C SER A 397 27.49 -26.04 19.67
N THR A 398 26.25 -25.56 19.59
CA THR A 398 25.89 -24.26 20.17
C THR A 398 26.00 -24.35 21.68
N SER A 399 27.03 -23.71 22.24
CA SER A 399 27.32 -23.69 23.67
C SER A 399 26.34 -22.79 24.43
N ILE A 400 25.09 -23.24 24.58
CA ILE A 400 24.13 -22.69 25.53
C ILE A 400 24.22 -23.53 26.80
N VAL A 401 24.89 -23.00 27.82
CA VAL A 401 24.92 -23.63 29.15
C VAL A 401 23.61 -23.29 29.85
N ILE A 402 22.74 -24.29 30.03
CA ILE A 402 21.52 -24.16 30.82
C ILE A 402 21.92 -24.26 32.30
N PRO A 403 21.71 -23.22 33.13
CA PRO A 403 22.00 -23.29 34.56
C PRO A 403 20.99 -24.23 35.27
N PRO A 404 21.38 -24.87 36.38
CA PRO A 404 20.53 -25.84 37.06
C PRO A 404 19.35 -25.18 37.76
N SER A 405 18.17 -25.21 37.12
CA SER A 405 16.89 -25.01 37.82
C SER A 405 16.60 -26.21 38.73
N ALA A 406 16.11 -25.96 39.93
CA ALA A 406 16.11 -26.94 41.03
C ALA A 406 15.11 -28.09 40.83
N SER A 407 15.54 -29.17 40.17
CA SER A 407 14.88 -30.48 40.24
C SER A 407 15.60 -31.38 41.25
N LYS A 408 15.30 -31.16 42.54
CA LYS A 408 15.61 -32.08 43.65
C LYS A 408 14.43 -32.15 44.61
N PHE A 409 13.43 -32.96 44.26
CA PHE A 409 12.59 -33.61 45.26
C PHE A 409 12.56 -35.11 44.95
N LYS A 410 13.04 -35.90 45.91
CA LYS A 410 13.06 -37.36 45.88
C LYS A 410 11.75 -37.92 46.43
N HIS A 411 11.48 -39.18 46.12
CA HIS A 411 10.45 -39.99 46.78
C HIS A 411 10.69 -40.20 48.29
N HIS A 412 9.62 -40.64 48.97
CA HIS A 412 9.40 -40.83 50.41
C HIS A 412 9.19 -39.51 51.17
N ILE A 413 8.14 -39.37 51.99
CA ILE A 413 7.22 -40.37 52.57
C ILE A 413 5.82 -40.26 51.98
#